data_AF-A0A499PYM5-F1
#
_entry.id   AF-A0A499PYM5-F1
#
_cell.length_a   1.000
_cell.length_b   1.000
_cell.length_c   1.000
_cell.angle_alpha   90.00
_cell.angle_beta   90.00
_cell.angle_gamma   90.00
#
_symmetry.space_group_name_H-M   'P 1'
#
loop_
_entity.id
_entity.type
_entity.pdbx_description
1 polymer ?
#
loop_
_entity_poly.entity_id
_entity_poly.type
_entity_poly.pdbx_seq_one_letter_code
_entity_poly.pdbx_strand_id
1 'polypeptide(L)'
;RLCLLQPLGSGGFGAVYKATYHGVTVAVKQVKKSSKNRLASRQSFWAELNVARLQHDNVVRVVAASTCAPASQNSLGTIIMEYVGNVTLHHVIYGTRDAWRQGEEEEGGCGRKALSMEEAVCYSCDIVTGLAFLHSQGIVHLDLKPANILITEHGVCKIGDFGCSQRLEEGLSQSHHVCQQGGTYTHRAPELLKGERVTAK
;
A
#
# COMPACT_ATOMS: atom_id res chain seq x y z
N ARG A 1 12.37 4.96 20.16
CA ARG A 1 13.40 4.01 19.66
C ARG A 1 12.73 3.06 18.67
N LEU A 2 13.37 2.80 17.51
CA LEU A 2 12.89 1.87 16.48
C LEU A 2 13.65 0.54 16.56
N CYS A 3 12.94 -0.59 16.55
CA CYS A 3 13.52 -1.94 16.51
C CYS A 3 12.83 -2.78 15.43
N LEU A 4 13.58 -3.22 14.41
CA LEU A 4 13.05 -4.09 13.36
C LEU A 4 12.89 -5.52 13.88
N LEU A 5 11.82 -6.20 13.47
CA LEU A 5 11.52 -7.59 13.84
C LEU A 5 11.67 -8.50 12.62
N GLN A 6 10.59 -8.77 11.88
CA GLN A 6 10.55 -9.69 10.75
C GLN A 6 10.17 -8.98 9.45
N PRO A 7 10.64 -9.46 8.28
CA PRO A 7 10.17 -8.97 6.98
C PRO A 7 8.68 -9.32 6.78
N LEU A 8 7.94 -8.40 6.19
CA LEU A 8 6.53 -8.58 5.79
C LEU A 8 6.39 -8.71 4.27
N GLY A 9 7.28 -8.07 3.51
CA GLY A 9 7.24 -8.14 2.06
C GLY A 9 8.33 -7.29 1.42
N SER A 10 8.54 -7.48 0.13
CA SER A 10 9.46 -6.65 -0.65
C SER A 10 8.92 -6.45 -2.07
N GLY A 11 9.26 -5.30 -2.66
CA GLY A 11 8.83 -4.92 -4.00
C GLY A 11 9.83 -3.98 -4.66
N GLY A 12 9.46 -3.43 -5.81
CA GLY A 12 10.35 -2.60 -6.64
C GLY A 12 10.92 -1.36 -5.93
N PHE A 13 10.23 -0.85 -4.91
CA PHE A 13 10.62 0.36 -4.20
C PHE A 13 11.32 0.10 -2.86
N GLY A 14 11.29 -1.13 -2.33
CA GLY A 14 11.85 -1.38 -1.01
C GLY A 14 11.37 -2.65 -0.34
N ALA A 15 11.61 -2.72 0.97
CA ALA A 15 11.16 -3.81 1.82
C ALA A 15 10.37 -3.25 3.00
N VAL A 16 9.36 -4.01 3.43
CA VAL A 16 8.51 -3.69 4.57
C VAL A 16 8.80 -4.69 5.69
N TYR A 17 8.92 -4.19 6.91
CA TYR A 17 9.21 -4.98 8.10
C TYR A 17 8.17 -4.71 9.18
N LYS A 18 7.82 -5.73 9.96
CA LYS A 18 7.19 -5.54 11.26
C LYS A 18 8.27 -5.01 12.21
N ALA A 19 7.93 -4.06 13.05
CA ALA A 19 8.87 -3.41 13.96
C ALA A 19 8.15 -2.91 15.22
N THR A 20 8.91 -2.44 16.21
CA THR A 20 8.39 -1.63 17.30
C THR A 20 8.97 -0.22 17.26
N TYR A 21 8.12 0.78 17.47
CA TYR A 21 8.50 2.19 17.55
C TYR A 21 7.96 2.78 18.85
N HIS A 22 8.86 3.14 19.77
CA HIS A 22 8.51 3.56 21.13
C HIS A 22 7.60 2.55 21.87
N GLY A 23 7.87 1.25 21.67
CA GLY A 23 7.10 0.17 22.28
C GLY A 23 5.82 -0.22 21.54
N VAL A 24 5.39 0.56 20.54
CA VAL A 24 4.18 0.28 19.75
C VAL A 24 4.55 -0.51 18.49
N THR A 25 3.78 -1.55 18.18
CA THR A 25 3.94 -2.33 16.95
C THR A 25 3.61 -1.48 15.71
N VAL A 26 4.51 -1.49 14.73
CA VAL A 26 4.42 -0.69 13.50
C VAL A 26 4.87 -1.49 12.28
N ALA A 27 4.47 -1.03 11.10
CA ALA A 27 5.05 -1.44 9.83
C ALA A 27 6.09 -0.41 9.39
N VAL A 28 7.24 -0.85 8.90
CA VAL A 28 8.35 0.01 8.49
C VAL A 28 8.75 -0.30 7.06
N LYS A 29 8.49 0.64 6.15
CA LYS A 29 8.91 0.56 4.75
C LYS A 29 10.26 1.26 4.59
N GLN A 30 11.28 0.49 4.25
CA GLN A 30 12.60 1.01 3.89
C GLN A 30 12.67 1.12 2.37
N VAL A 31 12.75 2.35 1.86
CA VAL A 31 12.83 2.60 0.42
C VAL A 31 14.29 2.48 -0.01
N LYS A 32 14.59 1.59 -0.95
CA LYS A 32 15.96 1.38 -1.42
C LYS A 32 16.36 2.47 -2.41
N LYS A 33 17.63 2.87 -2.38
CA LYS A 33 18.23 3.68 -3.46
C LYS A 33 18.46 2.76 -4.68
N SER A 34 17.54 2.81 -5.65
CA SER A 34 17.74 2.12 -6.93
C SER A 34 18.82 2.83 -7.75
N SER A 35 19.87 2.10 -8.14
CA SER A 35 20.91 2.60 -9.06
C SER A 35 20.42 2.67 -10.50
N LYS A 36 19.49 1.79 -10.90
CA LYS A 36 18.93 1.73 -12.26
C LYS A 36 17.84 2.77 -12.49
N ASN A 37 17.03 3.09 -11.46
CA ASN A 37 15.95 4.07 -11.58
C ASN A 37 15.81 4.93 -10.31
N ARG A 38 16.78 5.82 -10.11
CA ARG A 38 16.86 6.69 -8.92
C ARG A 38 15.68 7.65 -8.80
N LEU A 39 15.17 8.15 -9.93
CA LEU A 39 14.03 9.06 -9.97
C LEU A 39 12.76 8.35 -9.49
N ALA A 40 12.47 7.15 -9.98
CA ALA A 40 11.29 6.40 -9.55
C ALA A 40 11.32 6.06 -8.05
N SER A 41 12.47 5.65 -7.49
CA SER A 41 12.56 5.42 -6.03
C SER A 41 12.31 6.69 -5.23
N ARG A 42 12.77 7.86 -5.70
CA ARG A 42 12.51 9.16 -5.05
C ARG A 42 11.06 9.57 -5.15
N GLN A 43 10.47 9.46 -6.34
CA GLN A 43 9.06 9.78 -6.56
C GLN A 43 8.17 8.88 -5.71
N SER A 44 8.47 7.57 -5.65
CA SER A 44 7.71 6.64 -4.83
C SER A 44 7.81 6.96 -3.33
N PHE A 45 9.01 7.30 -2.82
CA PHE A 45 9.15 7.74 -1.43
C PHE A 45 8.29 8.96 -1.11
N TRP A 46 8.28 9.97 -1.98
CA TRP A 46 7.47 11.17 -1.77
C TRP A 46 5.98 10.91 -1.95
N ALA A 47 5.60 10.03 -2.89
CA ALA A 47 4.22 9.62 -3.10
C ALA A 47 3.64 8.97 -1.84
N GLU A 48 4.41 8.14 -1.12
CA GLU A 48 3.99 7.57 0.17
C GLU A 48 3.64 8.64 1.21
N LEU A 49 4.28 9.81 1.13
CA LEU A 49 4.07 10.90 2.08
C LEU A 49 2.89 11.80 1.71
N ASN A 50 2.20 11.57 0.58
CA ASN A 50 0.97 12.28 0.26
C ASN A 50 -0.08 12.13 1.38
N VAL A 51 -0.03 11.01 2.12
CA VAL A 51 -0.95 10.71 3.23
C VAL A 51 -0.35 10.96 4.62
N ALA A 52 0.84 11.57 4.74
CA ALA A 52 1.61 11.68 6.00
C ALA A 52 0.91 12.40 7.17
N ARG A 53 -0.20 13.10 6.89
CA ARG A 53 -0.99 13.86 7.88
C ARG A 53 -2.48 13.50 7.85
N LEU A 54 -2.84 12.44 7.13
CA LEU A 54 -4.21 11.99 7.02
C LEU A 54 -4.50 10.91 8.05
N GLN A 55 -5.73 10.92 8.57
CA GLN A 55 -6.23 9.90 9.48
C GLN A 55 -7.66 9.56 9.08
N HIS A 56 -7.88 8.29 8.78
CA HIS A 56 -9.18 7.75 8.39
C HIS A 56 -9.19 6.24 8.69
N ASP A 57 -10.35 5.69 9.06
CA ASP A 57 -10.44 4.30 9.50
C ASP A 57 -10.10 3.30 8.38
N ASN A 58 -10.36 3.66 7.13
CA ASN A 58 -10.06 2.84 5.95
C ASN A 58 -8.79 3.26 5.17
N VAL A 59 -7.89 4.03 5.77
CA VAL A 59 -6.59 4.41 5.16
C VAL A 59 -5.46 4.11 6.15
N VAL A 60 -4.40 3.46 5.68
CA VAL A 60 -3.21 3.20 6.51
C VAL A 60 -2.56 4.50 6.94
N ARG A 61 -2.48 4.72 8.24
CA ARG A 61 -1.87 5.89 8.84
C ARG A 61 -0.35 5.82 8.78
N VAL A 62 0.25 6.87 8.22
CA VAL A 62 1.69 7.15 8.37
C VAL A 62 1.92 7.76 9.75
N VAL A 63 2.84 7.18 10.50
CA VAL A 63 3.22 7.62 11.85
C VAL A 63 4.38 8.59 11.79
N ALA A 64 5.40 8.28 10.99
CA ALA A 64 6.59 9.12 10.82
C ALA A 64 7.32 8.76 9.53
N ALA A 65 8.17 9.65 9.05
CA ALA A 65 9.09 9.37 7.95
C ALA A 65 10.43 10.06 8.17
N SER A 66 11.49 9.48 7.62
CA SER A 66 12.84 10.02 7.70
C SER A 66 13.62 9.72 6.43
N THR A 67 14.34 10.71 5.93
CA THR A 67 15.34 10.54 4.85
C THR A 67 16.73 10.25 5.41
N CYS A 68 16.89 10.20 6.74
CA CYS A 68 18.16 9.94 7.39
C CYS A 68 18.43 8.42 7.39
N ALA A 69 19.23 7.98 6.41
CA ALA A 69 19.82 6.65 6.39
C ALA A 69 21.33 6.77 6.67
N PRO A 70 21.92 5.88 7.50
CA PRO A 70 23.38 5.81 7.64
C PRO A 70 24.04 5.69 6.26
N ALA A 71 25.17 6.37 6.05
CA ALA A 71 25.86 6.40 4.76
C ALA A 71 26.23 5.00 4.22
N SER A 72 26.37 4.02 5.12
CA SER A 72 26.65 2.62 4.82
C SER A 72 25.44 1.81 4.31
N GLN A 73 24.22 2.34 4.42
CA GLN A 73 23.00 1.66 3.98
C GLN A 73 22.50 2.24 2.66
N ASN A 74 22.21 1.37 1.69
CA ASN A 74 21.63 1.75 0.39
C ASN A 74 20.12 2.07 0.48
N SER A 75 19.74 2.89 1.47
CA SER A 75 18.38 3.33 1.74
C SER A 75 18.23 4.82 1.40
N LEU A 76 17.10 5.16 0.76
CA LEU A 76 16.68 6.52 0.49
C LEU A 76 16.01 7.14 1.71
N GLY A 77 15.26 6.33 2.45
CA GLY A 77 14.49 6.77 3.60
C GLY A 77 13.65 5.65 4.17
N THR A 78 13.08 5.93 5.32
CA THR A 78 12.26 5.01 6.11
C THR A 78 10.91 5.67 6.38
N ILE A 79 9.84 4.92 6.15
CA ILE A 79 8.47 5.33 6.46
C ILE A 79 7.94 4.37 7.51
N ILE A 80 7.46 4.93 8.63
CA ILE A 80 6.85 4.22 9.74
C ILE A 80 5.34 4.40 9.63
N MET A 81 4.60 3.30 9.62
CA MET A 81 3.15 3.24 9.44
C MET A 81 2.54 2.43 10.57
N GLU A 82 1.24 2.57 10.79
CA GLU A 82 0.52 1.62 11.62
C GLU A 82 0.68 0.19 11.08
N TYR A 83 0.77 -0.78 11.99
CA TYR A 83 0.70 -2.19 11.61
C TYR A 83 -0.76 -2.62 11.61
N VAL A 84 -1.31 -2.90 10.42
CA VAL A 84 -2.73 -3.27 10.26
C VAL A 84 -2.96 -4.77 10.52
N GLY A 85 -2.03 -5.61 10.05
CA GLY A 85 -2.17 -7.06 10.05
C GLY A 85 -1.27 -7.71 9.01
N ASN A 86 -1.32 -9.03 8.90
CA ASN A 86 -0.64 -9.83 7.87
C ASN A 86 -1.59 -10.27 6.74
N VAL A 87 -2.88 -9.99 6.85
CA VAL A 87 -3.89 -10.38 5.86
C VAL A 87 -4.17 -9.21 4.92
N THR A 88 -4.29 -9.53 3.63
CA THR A 88 -4.71 -8.60 2.58
C THR A 88 -5.92 -9.17 1.88
N LEU A 89 -6.68 -8.34 1.16
CA LEU A 89 -7.79 -8.81 0.34
C LEU A 89 -7.34 -9.81 -0.73
N HIS A 90 -6.10 -9.69 -1.22
CA HIS A 90 -5.51 -10.69 -2.11
C HIS A 90 -5.46 -12.08 -1.47
N HIS A 91 -5.09 -12.19 -0.19
CA HIS A 91 -5.09 -13.46 0.53
C HIS A 91 -6.50 -14.04 0.65
N VAL A 92 -7.50 -13.19 0.86
CA VAL A 92 -8.90 -13.63 0.99
C VAL A 92 -9.47 -14.12 -0.35
N ILE A 93 -9.23 -13.38 -1.45
CA ILE A 93 -9.76 -13.73 -2.77
C ILE A 93 -9.00 -14.91 -3.40
N TYR A 94 -7.67 -14.91 -3.33
CA TYR A 94 -6.83 -15.85 -4.08
C TYR A 94 -6.13 -16.91 -3.21
N GLY A 95 -6.29 -16.85 -1.88
CA GLY A 95 -5.60 -17.72 -0.92
C GLY A 95 -4.17 -17.29 -0.61
N THR A 96 -3.61 -17.80 0.48
CA THR A 96 -2.17 -17.75 0.77
C THR A 96 -1.43 -18.77 -0.09
N ARG A 97 -0.24 -18.43 -0.61
CA ARG A 97 0.61 -19.42 -1.33
C ARG A 97 1.01 -20.60 -0.45
N ASP A 98 1.00 -20.44 0.87
CA ASP A 98 1.28 -21.52 1.82
C ASP A 98 0.15 -22.54 1.93
N ALA A 99 -1.08 -22.19 1.54
CA ALA A 99 -2.20 -23.13 1.41
C ALA A 99 -2.03 -24.10 0.22
N TRP A 100 -1.05 -23.88 -0.66
CA TRP A 100 -0.65 -24.85 -1.70
C TRP A 100 0.41 -25.84 -1.20
N ARG A 101 1.02 -25.61 -0.02
CA ARG A 101 2.16 -26.40 0.49
C ARG A 101 1.86 -27.18 1.76
N GLN A 102 0.76 -26.92 2.44
CA GLN A 102 0.26 -27.80 3.50
C GLN A 102 -0.92 -28.59 2.93
N GLY A 103 -0.57 -29.67 2.22
CA GLY A 103 -1.45 -30.81 2.15
C GLY A 103 -1.36 -31.51 3.50
N GLU A 104 -2.33 -31.25 4.37
CA GLU A 104 -2.74 -32.23 5.37
C GLU A 104 -4.22 -32.45 5.17
N GLU A 105 -4.50 -33.68 4.75
CA GLU A 105 -5.79 -34.30 4.68
C GLU A 105 -6.37 -34.35 6.10
N GLU A 106 -7.20 -33.37 6.47
CA GLU A 106 -8.21 -33.60 7.50
C GLU A 106 -9.52 -33.95 6.81
N GLU A 107 -9.84 -35.24 6.85
CA GLU A 107 -11.14 -35.80 6.50
C GLU A 107 -12.25 -35.08 7.28
N GLY A 108 -13.07 -34.30 6.58
CA GLY A 108 -14.32 -33.80 7.16
C GLY A 108 -14.59 -32.29 7.11
N GLY A 109 -14.11 -31.57 6.08
CA GLY A 109 -14.85 -30.41 5.57
C GLY A 109 -14.14 -29.06 5.52
N CYS A 110 -14.57 -28.26 4.54
CA CYS A 110 -14.21 -26.87 4.25
C CYS A 110 -12.90 -26.65 3.50
N GLY A 111 -12.88 -27.13 2.24
CA GLY A 111 -12.09 -26.46 1.21
C GLY A 111 -12.48 -24.97 1.17
N ARG A 112 -11.49 -24.10 1.36
CA ARG A 112 -11.52 -22.63 1.20
C ARG A 112 -12.89 -21.99 1.52
N LYS A 113 -13.07 -21.41 2.71
CA LYS A 113 -14.22 -20.53 2.97
C LYS A 113 -14.22 -19.42 1.91
N ALA A 114 -15.10 -19.53 0.93
CA ALA A 114 -15.28 -18.52 -0.09
C ALA A 114 -15.74 -17.23 0.58
N LEU A 115 -15.30 -16.09 0.04
CA LEU A 115 -15.75 -14.77 0.49
C LEU A 115 -17.28 -14.73 0.43
N SER A 116 -17.94 -14.52 1.58
CA SER A 116 -19.40 -14.42 1.61
C SER A 116 -19.86 -13.12 0.96
N MET A 117 -21.13 -13.06 0.55
CA MET A 117 -21.68 -11.84 -0.03
C MET A 117 -21.65 -10.67 0.97
N GLU A 118 -21.91 -10.97 2.25
CA GLU A 118 -21.84 -10.01 3.34
C GLU A 118 -20.42 -9.47 3.52
N GLU A 119 -19.41 -10.35 3.56
CA GLU A 119 -18.00 -9.95 3.64
C GLU A 119 -17.61 -9.09 2.43
N ALA A 120 -18.03 -9.47 1.21
CA ALA A 120 -17.77 -8.72 0.00
C ALA A 120 -18.36 -7.30 0.02
N VAL A 121 -19.60 -7.15 0.49
CA VAL A 121 -20.27 -5.85 0.63
C VAL A 121 -19.57 -5.00 1.68
N CYS A 122 -19.29 -5.56 2.86
CA CYS A 122 -18.59 -4.84 3.93
C CYS A 122 -17.22 -4.32 3.48
N TYR A 123 -16.39 -5.18 2.88
CA TYR A 123 -15.09 -4.77 2.37
C TYR A 123 -15.19 -3.73 1.26
N SER A 124 -16.19 -3.84 0.38
CA SER A 124 -16.43 -2.84 -0.67
C SER A 124 -16.79 -1.48 -0.07
N CYS A 125 -17.66 -1.45 0.94
CA CYS A 125 -18.02 -0.21 1.64
C CYS A 125 -16.81 0.45 2.30
N ASP A 126 -15.98 -0.31 3.00
CA ASP A 126 -14.74 0.19 3.61
C ASP A 126 -13.79 0.81 2.56
N ILE A 127 -13.55 0.08 1.47
CA ILE A 127 -12.64 0.53 0.40
C ILE A 127 -13.17 1.80 -0.26
N VAL A 128 -14.46 1.86 -0.58
CA VAL A 128 -15.08 3.04 -1.21
C VAL A 128 -15.06 4.23 -0.24
N THR A 129 -15.30 4.01 1.06
CA THR A 129 -15.23 5.08 2.07
C THR A 129 -13.82 5.66 2.17
N GLY A 130 -12.80 4.80 2.23
CA GLY A 130 -11.39 5.23 2.22
C GLY A 130 -11.00 5.95 0.93
N LEU A 131 -11.47 5.47 -0.22
CA LEU A 131 -11.18 6.08 -1.52
C LEU A 131 -11.85 7.45 -1.67
N ALA A 132 -13.12 7.57 -1.27
CA ALA A 132 -13.84 8.83 -1.26
C ALA A 132 -13.13 9.87 -0.35
N PHE A 133 -12.65 9.45 0.81
CA PHE A 133 -11.84 10.29 1.67
C PHE A 133 -10.56 10.76 0.97
N LEU A 134 -9.78 9.86 0.36
CA LEU A 134 -8.56 10.23 -0.37
C LEU A 134 -8.85 11.23 -1.51
N HIS A 135 -9.90 10.98 -2.28
CA HIS A 135 -10.31 11.85 -3.38
C HIS A 135 -10.74 13.24 -2.87
N SER A 136 -11.41 13.32 -1.71
CA SER A 136 -11.73 14.61 -1.07
C SER A 136 -10.50 15.43 -0.66
N GLN A 137 -9.35 14.76 -0.46
CA GLN A 137 -8.06 15.39 -0.18
C GLN A 137 -7.24 15.70 -1.44
N GLY A 138 -7.82 15.45 -2.62
CA GLY A 138 -7.15 15.59 -3.92
C GLY A 138 -6.09 14.52 -4.16
N ILE A 139 -6.19 13.35 -3.53
CA ILE A 139 -5.19 12.27 -3.65
C ILE A 139 -5.80 11.12 -4.44
N VAL A 140 -5.09 10.69 -5.47
CA VAL A 140 -5.40 9.51 -6.29
C VAL A 140 -4.36 8.42 -6.04
N HIS A 141 -4.81 7.19 -5.79
CA HIS A 141 -3.91 6.11 -5.35
C HIS A 141 -3.06 5.51 -6.49
N LEU A 142 -3.64 5.35 -7.68
CA LEU A 142 -3.00 4.84 -8.91
C LEU A 142 -2.44 3.41 -8.88
N ASP A 143 -2.65 2.66 -7.80
CA ASP A 143 -2.28 1.24 -7.69
C ASP A 143 -3.25 0.49 -6.77
N LEU A 144 -4.55 0.79 -6.89
CA LEU A 144 -5.57 0.12 -6.10
C LEU A 144 -5.76 -1.32 -6.62
N LYS A 145 -5.49 -2.29 -5.75
CA LYS A 145 -5.58 -3.73 -6.05
C LYS A 145 -5.71 -4.53 -4.75
N PRO A 146 -6.20 -5.79 -4.77
CA PRO A 146 -6.40 -6.58 -3.56
C PRO A 146 -5.14 -6.72 -2.68
N ALA A 147 -3.94 -6.67 -3.26
CA ALA A 147 -2.68 -6.78 -2.50
C ALA A 147 -2.36 -5.52 -1.67
N ASN A 148 -2.97 -4.38 -2.01
CA ASN A 148 -2.79 -3.09 -1.34
C ASN A 148 -3.94 -2.76 -0.37
N ILE A 149 -4.91 -3.67 -0.21
CA ILE A 149 -5.97 -3.59 0.80
C ILE A 149 -5.61 -4.51 1.96
N LEU A 150 -5.30 -3.94 3.12
CA LEU A 150 -4.99 -4.67 4.35
C LEU A 150 -6.27 -4.88 5.16
N ILE A 151 -6.36 -6.00 5.86
CA ILE A 151 -7.52 -6.33 6.70
C ILE A 151 -7.06 -6.41 8.15
N THR A 152 -7.72 -5.65 9.04
CA THR A 152 -7.44 -5.70 10.48
C THR A 152 -7.96 -7.01 11.09
N GLU A 153 -7.52 -7.32 12.31
CA GLU A 153 -8.05 -8.46 13.09
C GLU A 153 -9.56 -8.37 13.36
N HIS A 154 -10.14 -7.16 13.24
CA HIS A 154 -11.58 -6.91 13.39
C HIS A 154 -12.34 -6.93 12.06
N GLY A 155 -11.70 -7.32 10.96
CA GLY A 155 -12.35 -7.41 9.64
C GLY A 155 -12.58 -6.06 8.96
N VAL A 156 -11.84 -5.01 9.33
CA VAL A 156 -11.92 -3.69 8.69
C VAL A 156 -10.86 -3.57 7.61
N CYS A 157 -11.24 -3.12 6.42
CA CYS A 157 -10.33 -2.89 5.30
C CYS A 157 -9.66 -1.50 5.38
N LYS A 158 -8.35 -1.47 5.14
CA LYS A 158 -7.53 -0.26 5.03
C LYS A 158 -6.73 -0.23 3.74
N ILE A 159 -6.79 0.89 3.02
CA ILE A 159 -6.00 1.15 1.81
C ILE A 159 -4.56 1.50 2.20
N GLY A 160 -3.57 0.80 1.65
CA GLY A 160 -2.14 1.03 1.87
C GLY A 160 -1.31 0.99 0.58
N ASP A 161 0.01 1.20 0.72
CA ASP A 161 0.98 1.32 -0.38
C ASP A 161 0.70 2.49 -1.34
N PHE A 162 1.07 3.69 -0.90
CA PHE A 162 0.85 4.93 -1.63
C PHE A 162 2.03 5.28 -2.56
N GLY A 163 2.93 4.33 -2.81
CA GLY A 163 4.15 4.53 -3.59
C GLY A 163 3.93 4.88 -5.07
N CYS A 164 2.69 4.81 -5.56
CA CYS A 164 2.29 5.29 -6.89
C CYS A 164 1.32 6.47 -6.84
N SER A 165 0.93 6.92 -5.64
CA SER A 165 -0.11 7.94 -5.49
C SER A 165 0.32 9.30 -5.99
N GLN A 166 -0.66 10.12 -6.34
CA GLN A 166 -0.43 11.48 -6.80
C GLN A 166 -1.43 12.43 -6.12
N ARG A 167 -0.97 13.65 -5.83
CA ARG A 167 -1.83 14.75 -5.44
C ARG A 167 -2.22 15.55 -6.68
N LEU A 168 -3.51 15.77 -6.87
CA LEU A 168 -4.04 16.63 -7.92
C LEU A 168 -3.88 18.08 -7.46
N GLU A 169 -3.10 18.88 -8.19
CA GLU A 169 -2.95 20.31 -7.90
C GLU A 169 -4.08 21.10 -8.57
N GLU A 170 -4.78 21.91 -7.79
CA GLU A 170 -5.72 22.90 -8.29
C GLU A 170 -4.96 24.19 -8.66
N GLY A 171 -4.65 24.33 -9.95
CA GLY A 171 -4.19 25.60 -10.54
C GLY A 171 -2.77 26.02 -10.16
N LEU A 172 -1.81 25.71 -11.04
CA LEU A 172 -0.77 26.58 -11.61
C LEU A 172 0.28 25.68 -12.27
N SER A 173 0.56 25.95 -13.55
CA SER A 173 1.67 25.38 -14.33
C SER A 173 1.85 23.86 -14.19
N GLN A 174 0.94 23.11 -14.84
CA GLN A 174 1.14 21.69 -15.14
C GLN A 174 2.44 21.53 -15.93
N SER A 175 3.56 21.34 -15.24
CA SER A 175 4.71 20.74 -15.88
C SER A 175 4.20 19.41 -16.44
N HIS A 176 4.42 19.21 -17.73
CA HIS A 176 4.25 17.95 -18.43
C HIS A 176 5.20 16.90 -17.84
N HIS A 177 5.12 16.62 -16.55
CA HIS A 177 5.67 15.42 -15.97
C HIS A 177 4.78 14.30 -16.44
N VAL A 178 5.10 13.84 -17.65
CA VAL A 178 4.84 12.50 -18.15
C VAL A 178 4.89 11.57 -16.94
N CYS A 179 3.72 11.06 -16.61
CA CYS A 179 3.49 10.04 -15.60
C CYS A 179 4.57 8.98 -15.79
N GLN A 180 5.59 8.95 -14.93
CA GLN A 180 6.53 7.84 -14.92
C GLN A 180 5.83 6.65 -14.27
N GLN A 181 4.99 6.00 -15.10
CA GLN A 181 4.49 4.64 -15.10
C GLN A 181 4.74 3.82 -13.82
N GLY A 182 4.13 4.21 -12.71
CA GLY A 182 4.02 3.41 -11.49
C GLY A 182 2.64 2.78 -11.37
N GLY A 183 2.56 1.58 -10.79
CA GLY A 183 1.30 0.87 -10.58
C GLY A 183 1.15 -0.37 -11.45
N THR A 184 0.16 -1.20 -11.10
CA THR A 184 -0.01 -2.54 -11.66
C THR A 184 -0.78 -2.46 -12.98
N TYR A 185 -0.12 -2.87 -14.06
CA TYR A 185 -0.65 -2.79 -15.43
C TYR A 185 -2.08 -3.33 -15.57
N THR A 186 -2.36 -4.50 -14.97
CA THR A 186 -3.67 -5.18 -15.06
C THR A 186 -4.80 -4.48 -14.33
N HIS A 187 -4.51 -3.54 -13.44
CA HIS A 187 -5.49 -2.79 -12.64
C HIS A 187 -5.55 -1.31 -13.04
N ARG A 188 -4.84 -0.93 -14.10
CA ARG A 188 -4.77 0.45 -14.55
C ARG A 188 -5.91 0.76 -15.52
N ALA A 189 -6.53 1.92 -15.34
CA ALA A 189 -7.57 2.42 -16.23
C ALA A 189 -7.02 2.64 -17.67
N PRO A 190 -7.82 2.38 -18.72
CA PRO A 190 -7.37 2.44 -20.11
C PRO A 190 -6.89 3.84 -20.54
N GLU A 191 -7.50 4.92 -20.03
CA GLU A 191 -7.05 6.29 -20.29
C GLU A 191 -5.60 6.53 -19.81
N LEU A 192 -5.22 5.94 -18.67
CA LEU A 192 -3.86 6.06 -18.13
C LEU A 192 -2.85 5.27 -18.96
N LEU A 193 -3.28 4.17 -19.60
CA LEU A 193 -2.45 3.41 -20.55
C LEU A 193 -2.21 4.19 -21.85
N LYS A 194 -3.17 5.04 -22.24
CA LYS A 194 -3.05 5.97 -23.37
C LYS A 194 -2.25 7.23 -23.05
N GLY A 195 -1.83 7.40 -21.79
CA GLY A 195 -1.11 8.60 -21.32
C GLY A 195 -2.00 9.82 -21.11
N GLU A 196 -3.32 9.62 -20.95
CA GLU A 196 -4.24 10.68 -20.61
C GLU A 196 -4.03 11.16 -19.16
N ARG A 197 -4.67 12.29 -18.82
CA ARG A 197 -4.52 12.91 -17.50
C ARG A 197 -5.14 12.06 -16.41
N VAL A 198 -4.49 12.07 -15.26
CA VAL A 198 -4.99 11.45 -14.04
C VAL A 198 -6.18 12.22 -13.48
N THR A 199 -7.22 11.51 -13.08
CA THR A 199 -8.46 12.06 -12.50
C THR A 199 -8.93 11.22 -11.32
N ALA A 200 -9.69 11.82 -10.40
CA ALA A 200 -10.29 11.15 -9.25
C ALA A 200 -11.70 10.58 -9.52
N LYS A 201 -12.07 10.34 -10.79
CA LYS A 201 -13.42 9.93 -11.24
C LYS A 201 -14.07 8.90 -10.32
#